data_AF-A0A530JTC6-F1
#
_entry.id   AF-A0A530JTC6-F1
#
_cell.length_a   1.000
_cell.length_b   1.000
_cell.length_c   1.000
_cell.angle_alpha   90.00
_cell.angle_beta   90.00
_cell.angle_gamma   90.00
#
_symmetry.space_group_name_H-M   'P 1'
#
loop_
_entity.id
_entity.type
_entity.pdbx_description
1 polymer ?
#
loop_
_entity_poly.entity_id
_entity_poly.type
_entity_poly.pdbx_seq_one_letter_code
_entity_poly.pdbx_strand_id
1 'polypeptide(L)' 'PQNPANPVKLADAIANEPRFAEEAEKEPIVQTLLDTAQKLEGLYRHASTHAAGIVIGDRPLSELVPMYRDPRS' A
#
# COMPACT_ATOMS: atom_id res chain seq x y z
N PRO A 1 -0.22 18.45 -7.87
CA PRO A 1 0.96 17.58 -7.70
C PRO A 1 0.66 16.45 -6.68
N GLN A 2 0.96 15.19 -7.01
CA GLN A 2 0.72 14.05 -6.11
C GLN A 2 1.72 14.10 -4.94
N ASN A 3 1.24 14.09 -3.69
CA ASN A 3 2.10 14.02 -2.51
C ASN A 3 2.38 12.55 -2.15
N PRO A 4 3.64 12.06 -2.19
CA PRO A 4 3.96 10.68 -1.83
C PRO A 4 3.62 10.33 -0.38
N ALA A 5 3.66 11.31 0.52
CA ALA A 5 3.35 11.13 1.94
C ALA A 5 1.84 11.08 2.23
N ASN A 6 1.01 11.46 1.27
CA ASN A 6 -0.45 11.38 1.39
C ASN A 6 -1.05 10.93 0.04
N PRO A 7 -0.98 9.61 -0.26
CA PRO A 7 -1.55 9.09 -1.49
C PRO A 7 -3.07 9.26 -1.51
N VAL A 8 -3.61 9.56 -2.69
CA VAL A 8 -5.05 9.61 -2.91
C VAL A 8 -5.64 8.22 -2.67
N LYS A 9 -6.70 8.14 -1.86
CA LYS A 9 -7.39 6.87 -1.61
C LYS A 9 -8.23 6.49 -2.82
N LEU A 10 -8.38 5.19 -3.05
CA LEU A 10 -9.16 4.65 -4.16
C LEU A 10 -10.61 5.15 -4.14
N ALA A 11 -11.22 5.26 -2.96
CA ALA A 11 -12.58 5.81 -2.82
C ALA A 11 -12.68 7.26 -3.33
N ASP A 12 -11.70 8.10 -2.99
CA ASP A 12 -11.66 9.49 -3.44
C ASP A 12 -11.40 9.56 -4.95
N ALA A 13 -10.54 8.68 -5.49
CA ALA A 13 -10.27 8.61 -6.92
C ALA A 13 -11.54 8.22 -7.71
N ILE A 14 -12.29 7.21 -7.25
CA ILE A 14 -13.55 6.77 -7.86
C ILE A 14 -14.59 7.90 -7.84
N ALA A 15 -14.68 8.65 -6.74
CA ALA A 15 -15.65 9.75 -6.62
C ALA A 15 -15.33 10.96 -7.52
N ASN A 16 -14.04 11.21 -7.80
CA ASN A 16 -13.60 12.41 -8.52
C ASN A 16 -13.34 12.19 -10.02
N GLU A 17 -13.27 10.94 -10.48
CA GLU A 17 -12.99 10.61 -11.89
C GLU A 17 -14.15 9.82 -12.51
N PRO A 18 -14.97 10.45 -13.38
CA PRO A 18 -16.17 9.83 -13.95
C PRO A 18 -15.88 8.58 -14.80
N ARG A 19 -14.67 8.46 -15.36
CA ARG A 19 -14.28 7.29 -16.17
C ARG A 19 -14.33 5.97 -15.41
N PHE A 20 -14.23 5.99 -14.07
CA PHE A 20 -14.43 4.76 -13.28
C PHE A 20 -15.86 4.24 -13.38
N ALA A 21 -16.85 5.13 -13.31
CA ALA A 21 -18.26 4.75 -13.45
C ALA A 21 -18.55 4.27 -14.88
N GLU A 22 -18.06 4.99 -15.89
CA GLU A 22 -18.24 4.63 -17.30
C GLU A 22 -17.69 3.23 -17.62
N GLU A 23 -16.48 2.90 -17.16
CA GLU A 23 -15.90 1.58 -17.41
C GLU A 23 -16.54 0.48 -16.55
N ALA A 24 -17.00 0.79 -15.34
CA ALA A 24 -17.75 -0.15 -14.51
C ALA A 24 -19.11 -0.53 -15.11
N GLU A 25 -19.79 0.44 -15.75
CA GLU A 25 -21.04 0.20 -16.48
C GLU A 25 -20.81 -0.59 -17.77
N LYS A 26 -19.73 -0.27 -18.50
CA LYS A 26 -19.38 -0.89 -19.77
C LYS A 26 -18.91 -2.34 -19.62
N GLU A 27 -18.14 -2.64 -18.57
CA GLU A 27 -17.54 -3.95 -18.36
C GLU A 27 -17.74 -4.44 -16.91
N PRO A 28 -18.61 -5.44 -16.65
CA PRO A 28 -18.90 -5.93 -15.29
C PRO A 28 -17.68 -6.40 -14.49
N ILE A 29 -16.61 -6.82 -15.17
CA ILE A 29 -15.36 -7.22 -14.53
C ILE A 29 -14.65 -6.04 -13.86
N VAL A 30 -14.82 -4.82 -14.38
CA VAL A 30 -14.25 -3.59 -13.80
C VAL A 30 -14.90 -3.31 -12.45
N GLN A 31 -16.23 -3.44 -12.35
CA GLN A 31 -16.92 -3.29 -11.06
C GLN A 31 -16.38 -4.30 -10.02
N THR A 32 -16.24 -5.56 -10.41
CA THR A 32 -15.70 -6.61 -9.53
C THR A 32 -14.26 -6.31 -9.07
N LEU A 33 -13.44 -5.77 -9.98
CA LEU A 33 -12.09 -5.34 -9.68
C LEU A 33 -12.09 -4.20 -8.67
N LEU A 34 -12.91 -3.15 -8.87
CA LEU A 34 -12.98 -2.00 -7.97
C LEU A 34 -13.47 -2.41 -6.58
N ASP A 35 -14.46 -3.30 -6.48
CA ASP A 35 -14.95 -3.82 -5.21
C ASP A 35 -13.89 -4.63 -4.46
N THR A 36 -13.08 -5.39 -5.19
CA THR A 36 -11.98 -6.17 -4.61
C THR A 36 -10.85 -5.24 -4.18
N ALA A 37 -10.48 -4.27 -5.01
CA ALA A 37 -9.42 -3.32 -4.72
C ALA A 37 -9.73 -2.47 -3.48
N GLN A 38 -10.98 -2.02 -3.31
CA GLN A 38 -11.40 -1.26 -2.12
C GLN A 38 -11.26 -2.07 -0.82
N LYS A 39 -11.45 -3.39 -0.87
CA LYS A 39 -11.25 -4.27 0.31
C LYS A 39 -9.78 -4.53 0.64
N LEU A 40 -8.90 -4.42 -0.36
CA LEU A 40 -7.47 -4.69 -0.23
C LEU A 40 -6.65 -3.42 0.04
N GLU A 41 -7.20 -2.24 -0.24
CA GLU A 41 -6.52 -0.96 0.00
C GLU A 41 -6.14 -0.82 1.49
N GLY A 42 -4.89 -0.45 1.74
CA GLY A 42 -4.35 -0.25 3.09
C GLY A 42 -3.81 -1.51 3.77
N LEU A 43 -3.94 -2.69 3.16
CA LEU A 43 -3.33 -3.91 3.70
C LEU A 43 -1.82 -3.95 3.47
N TYR A 44 -1.09 -4.46 4.46
CA TYR A 44 0.35 -4.68 4.35
C TYR A 44 0.65 -5.86 3.43
N ARG A 45 1.63 -5.69 2.55
CA ARG A 45 2.02 -6.72 1.58
C ARG A 45 3.17 -7.58 2.08
N HIS A 46 4.28 -6.95 2.50
CA HIS A 46 5.52 -7.64 2.91
C HIS A 46 6.24 -6.84 4.00
N ALA A 47 7.03 -7.53 4.82
CA ALA A 47 8.11 -6.89 5.58
C ALA A 47 9.29 -6.63 4.64
N SER A 48 9.95 -5.49 4.79
CA SER A 48 11.12 -5.12 4.00
C SER A 48 12.03 -4.18 4.79
N THR A 49 13.31 -4.14 4.42
CA THR A 49 14.28 -3.20 5.01
C THR A 49 14.11 -1.83 4.38
N HIS A 50 13.98 -0.78 5.21
CA HIS A 50 13.86 0.58 4.72
C HIS A 50 15.20 1.07 4.14
N ALA A 51 15.19 1.57 2.89
CA ALA A 51 16.40 1.94 2.16
C ALA A 51 17.21 3.10 2.82
N ALA A 52 16.56 3.95 3.62
CA ALA A 52 17.17 5.12 4.24
C ALA A 52 17.21 5.08 5.78
N GLY A 53 16.77 3.99 6.42
CA GLY A 53 16.55 3.93 7.86
C GLY A 53 17.59 3.08 8.57
N ILE A 54 18.39 3.69 9.44
CA ILE A 54 19.33 2.98 10.32
C ILE A 54 18.91 3.24 11.77
N VAL A 55 18.85 2.18 12.57
CA VAL A 55 18.57 2.25 14.02
C VAL A 55 19.83 1.84 14.78
N ILE A 56 20.22 2.63 15.78
CA ILE A 56 21.39 2.38 16.64
C ILE A 56 20.89 2.18 18.06
N GLY A 57 21.09 0.99 18.62
CA GLY A 57 20.72 0.64 20.00
C GLY A 57 21.86 0.82 21.00
N ASP A 58 21.52 0.89 22.30
CA ASP A 58 22.47 0.90 23.42
C ASP A 58 23.06 -0.49 23.73
N ARG A 59 22.43 -1.54 23.20
CA ARG A 59 22.76 -2.96 23.35
C ARG A 59 22.31 -3.73 22.08
N PRO A 60 22.56 -5.05 21.95
CA PRO A 60 22.16 -5.81 20.77
C PRO A 60 20.66 -5.71 20.45
N LEU A 61 20.31 -5.32 19.22
CA LEU A 61 18.91 -5.06 18.83
C LEU A 61 17.99 -6.29 18.95
N SER A 62 18.53 -7.50 18.80
CA SER A 62 17.78 -8.75 18.97
C SER A 62 17.27 -9.00 20.39
N GLU A 63 17.83 -8.31 21.39
CA GLU A 63 17.33 -8.34 22.77
C GLU A 63 16.17 -7.36 22.99
N LEU A 64 15.98 -6.40 22.08
CA LEU A 64 15.00 -5.33 22.19
C LEU A 64 13.80 -5.52 21.26
N VAL A 65 14.04 -5.95 20.02
CA VAL A 65 13.02 -6.09 18.97
C VAL A 65 13.26 -7.34 18.10
N PRO A 66 12.20 -7.96 17.55
CA PRO A 66 12.35 -9.02 16.56
C PRO A 66 13.07 -8.50 15.30
N MET A 67 14.02 -9.29 14.80
CA MET A 67 14.81 -8.94 13.62
C MET A 67 14.26 -9.64 12.38
N TYR A 68 14.24 -8.92 11.26
CA TYR A 68 13.96 -9.45 9.93
C TYR A 68 15.22 -9.35 9.07
N ARG A 69 15.51 -10.38 8.27
CA ARG A 69 16.54 -10.37 7.24
C ARG A 69 15.89 -10.69 5.90
N ASP A 70 16.10 -9.81 4.92
CA ASP A 70 15.63 -10.05 3.56
C ASP A 70 16.39 -11.25 2.96
N PRO A 71 15.71 -12.30 2.44
CA PRO A 71 16.38 -13.43 1.81
C PRO A 71 17.29 -13.07 0.62
N ARG A 72 17.10 -11.88 0.03
CA ARG A 72 17.87 -11.38 -1.10
C ARG A 72 19.04 -10.47 -0.71
N SER A 73 19.28 -10.28 0.60
CA SER A 73 20.32 -9.40 1.16
C SER A 73 21.63 -10.08 1.53
#